data_AF-A0A5C2SDA2-F1
#
_entry.id   AF-A0A5C2SDA2-F1
#
_cell.length_a   1.000
_cell.length_b   1.000
_cell.length_c   1.000
_cell.angle_alpha   90.00
_cell.angle_beta   90.00
_cell.angle_gamma   90.00
#
_symmetry.space_group_name_H-M   'P 1'
#
loop_
_entity.id
_entity.type
_entity.pdbx_description
1 polymer ?
#
loop_
_entity_poly.entity_id
_entity_poly.type
_entity_poly.pdbx_seq_one_letter_code
_entity_poly.pdbx_strand_id
1 'polypeptide(L)'
;MTLTTHPELHDLRNQLREIYNAMATFGSAQLSARPPILDSSIDLSRGDGSEEFHSHQDAVHGLRALREAVKRDLDVLEKFLDDPNCASAPALSTNAPYLISVWNEVLHAPHPIVTIMRTFLEGEQPAHVPRRGSRKPPGVKVDVVADGGRRWIRVNTTKNSRLLAEFREIDSYMTESEDEDDDGTGRPSLAPKEFDNSILRVGRSLLEAARQNPLPGTTTPPSVTLRLTRLDPSPANPKEHDPRVAQTIDILRDMGIDVQLGERDPSQLPKVSPAPVRRLEPSIRVNLDLSILIALVSDITHSPLPVTPAEADARYVPSAQYREWKRKREGNKRSEEEIDGDNGIGKHSRALANQALQEMGRGLLYELRDRLASVSSPDLENVEFWTTPEARDRCLRIVLSKIGGPHEKRRAAALFPAPDASLSEAVDKYWDESRYPRAFLPIIPIHVFPSSVPPPELEPPATSGDGRELSPFFRVLARTCHDILAQETIPAQVPSRNPTPPADDGAEENSEEIERAAVTKVNPRLTAHTVQSMLWGAVRGWTTLTANKSSVKAILRDIRTSESGYGAVPDPPSEAATVAINGREGDGDSAVVVEKAALWVVDPRSLAEGMRSDYSE
;
A
#
# COMPACT_ATOMS: atom_id res chain seq x y z
N MET A 1 -36.36 -4.50 43.53
CA MET A 1 -35.11 -4.58 42.74
C MET A 1 -35.18 -5.85 41.91
N THR A 2 -35.46 -5.74 40.62
CA THR A 2 -35.44 -6.89 39.70
C THR A 2 -33.99 -7.33 39.51
N LEU A 3 -33.64 -8.52 39.98
CA LEU A 3 -32.34 -9.13 39.74
C LEU A 3 -32.14 -9.25 38.23
N THR A 4 -31.19 -8.50 37.67
CA THR A 4 -30.77 -8.62 36.28
C THR A 4 -30.23 -10.02 36.05
N THR A 5 -30.85 -10.75 35.14
CA THR A 5 -30.44 -12.11 34.83
C THR A 5 -29.16 -12.08 34.00
N HIS A 6 -28.19 -12.93 34.31
CA HIS A 6 -26.86 -12.95 33.69
C HIS A 6 -26.12 -11.59 33.68
N PRO A 7 -25.78 -11.01 34.85
CA PRO A 7 -25.13 -9.68 34.92
C PRO A 7 -23.82 -9.61 34.11
N GLU A 8 -23.01 -10.67 34.14
CA GLU A 8 -21.75 -10.73 33.37
C GLU A 8 -21.95 -10.60 31.86
N LEU A 9 -23.04 -11.17 31.31
CA LEU A 9 -23.33 -11.08 29.87
C LEU A 9 -23.80 -9.68 29.47
N HIS A 10 -24.52 -8.98 30.35
CA HIS A 10 -24.88 -7.58 30.14
C HIS A 10 -23.66 -6.67 30.11
N ASP A 11 -22.68 -6.91 31.00
CA ASP A 11 -21.43 -6.15 31.02
C ASP A 11 -20.60 -6.38 29.75
N LEU A 12 -20.47 -7.64 29.31
CA LEU A 12 -19.78 -7.98 28.05
C LEU A 12 -20.45 -7.34 26.82
N ARG A 13 -21.80 -7.35 26.76
CA ARG A 13 -22.56 -6.70 25.69
C ARG A 13 -22.27 -5.19 25.65
N ASN A 14 -22.29 -4.52 26.80
CA ASN A 14 -22.04 -3.08 26.88
C ASN A 14 -20.61 -2.75 26.41
N GLN A 15 -19.61 -3.51 26.86
CA GLN A 15 -18.22 -3.35 26.42
C GLN A 15 -18.06 -3.57 24.91
N LEU A 16 -18.63 -4.65 24.34
CA LEU A 16 -18.55 -4.88 22.90
C LEU A 16 -19.22 -3.77 22.09
N ARG A 17 -20.32 -3.18 22.58
CA ARG A 17 -21.00 -2.05 21.94
C ARG A 17 -20.13 -0.79 21.94
N GLU A 18 -19.48 -0.47 23.07
CA GLU A 18 -18.53 0.63 23.17
C GLU A 18 -17.34 0.44 22.20
N ILE A 19 -16.78 -0.77 22.18
CA ILE A 19 -15.67 -1.14 21.28
C ILE A 19 -16.09 -1.00 19.81
N TYR A 20 -17.26 -1.53 19.43
CA TYR A 20 -17.75 -1.46 18.05
C TYR A 20 -17.90 -0.02 17.56
N ASN A 21 -18.36 0.87 18.44
CA ASN A 21 -18.47 2.30 18.14
C ASN A 21 -17.10 2.97 18.07
N ALA A 22 -16.19 2.67 19.01
CA ALA A 22 -14.83 3.21 19.03
C ALA A 22 -14.02 2.78 17.78
N MET A 23 -14.21 1.56 17.28
CA MET A 23 -13.57 1.07 16.06
C MET A 23 -13.94 1.87 14.80
N ALA A 24 -15.09 2.56 14.79
CA ALA A 24 -15.50 3.36 13.63
C ALA A 24 -14.69 4.67 13.50
N THR A 25 -14.16 5.18 14.60
CA THR A 25 -13.32 6.39 14.64
C THR A 25 -11.83 6.07 14.74
N PHE A 26 -11.50 4.81 15.07
CA PHE A 26 -10.14 4.29 15.14
C PHE A 26 -9.54 4.13 13.73
N GLY A 27 -8.59 4.99 13.36
CA GLY A 27 -7.78 4.82 12.14
C GLY A 27 -7.68 6.02 11.20
N SER A 28 -8.53 7.05 11.33
CA SER A 28 -8.50 8.19 10.40
C SER A 28 -7.24 9.07 10.53
N ALA A 29 -6.59 9.08 11.70
CA ALA A 29 -5.43 9.96 11.97
C ALA A 29 -4.17 9.26 12.54
N GLN A 30 -4.26 8.07 13.14
CA GLN A 30 -3.24 7.64 14.12
C GLN A 30 -2.35 6.44 13.76
N LEU A 31 -2.71 5.57 12.80
CA LEU A 31 -2.27 4.16 12.92
C LEU A 31 -1.50 3.51 11.76
N SER A 32 -1.50 4.07 10.56
CA SER A 32 -0.71 3.49 9.45
C SER A 32 0.45 4.40 9.08
N ALA A 33 1.64 3.81 8.92
CA ALA A 33 2.74 4.47 8.23
C ALA A 33 2.28 4.77 6.80
N ARG A 34 1.77 5.98 6.56
CA ARG A 34 1.35 6.39 5.22
C ARG A 34 2.60 6.37 4.33
N PRO A 35 2.56 5.71 3.16
CA PRO A 35 3.69 5.77 2.24
C PRO A 35 3.92 7.23 1.85
N PRO A 36 5.18 7.67 1.67
CA PRO A 36 5.54 9.06 1.38
C PRO A 36 5.19 9.39 -0.08
N ILE A 37 3.89 9.55 -0.36
CA ILE A 37 3.34 9.80 -1.69
C ILE A 37 2.65 11.16 -1.69
N LEU A 38 3.10 12.04 -2.58
CA LEU A 38 2.39 13.26 -2.94
C LEU A 38 1.33 12.90 -3.99
N ASP A 39 0.05 13.03 -3.69
CA ASP A 39 -1.03 12.82 -4.66
C ASP A 39 -1.79 14.13 -4.90
N SER A 40 -1.39 14.84 -5.95
CA SER A 40 -2.00 16.12 -6.30
C SER A 40 -3.35 15.98 -6.99
N SER A 41 -3.72 14.78 -7.46
CA SER A 41 -5.05 14.52 -8.02
C SER A 41 -6.16 14.60 -6.95
N ILE A 42 -5.79 14.55 -5.67
CA ILE A 42 -6.73 14.55 -4.53
C ILE A 42 -6.86 15.95 -3.92
N ASP A 43 -5.77 16.73 -3.90
CA ASP A 43 -5.76 18.07 -3.29
C ASP A 43 -6.75 19.04 -3.96
N LEU A 44 -7.14 18.80 -5.22
CA LEU A 44 -8.11 19.60 -5.97
C LEU A 44 -9.58 19.26 -5.68
N SER A 45 -9.88 18.07 -5.13
CA SER A 45 -11.25 17.58 -4.89
C SER A 45 -11.79 17.92 -3.50
N ARG A 46 -11.07 18.71 -2.69
CA ARG A 46 -11.41 19.01 -1.29
C ARG A 46 -12.74 19.77 -1.07
N GLY A 47 -13.45 20.13 -2.15
CA GLY A 47 -14.71 20.86 -2.13
C GLY A 47 -15.97 20.02 -2.37
N ASP A 48 -15.87 18.76 -2.83
CA ASP A 48 -17.06 17.94 -3.10
C ASP A 48 -16.83 16.51 -2.61
N GLY A 49 -17.71 16.05 -1.72
CA GLY A 49 -17.64 14.77 -1.00
C GLY A 49 -17.83 13.53 -1.88
N SER A 50 -17.30 13.56 -3.10
CA SER A 50 -17.32 12.43 -4.02
C SER A 50 -16.29 11.38 -3.62
N GLU A 51 -16.81 10.18 -3.53
CA GLU A 51 -16.16 8.95 -3.15
C GLU A 51 -14.85 8.69 -3.92
N GLU A 52 -13.71 8.55 -3.23
CA GLU A 52 -12.66 7.53 -3.49
C GLU A 52 -11.31 7.85 -2.83
N PHE A 53 -11.34 7.80 -1.49
CA PHE A 53 -10.30 7.12 -0.72
C PHE A 53 -10.97 6.24 0.35
N HIS A 54 -12.06 5.57 -0.03
CA HIS A 54 -12.91 4.72 0.82
C HIS A 54 -12.24 3.46 1.38
N SER A 55 -10.90 3.39 1.42
CA SER A 55 -10.18 2.44 2.29
C SER A 55 -9.51 3.11 3.50
N HIS A 56 -9.77 4.39 3.79
CA HIS A 56 -9.30 5.03 5.01
C HIS A 56 -10.01 4.55 6.29
N GLN A 57 -11.15 3.86 6.19
CA GLN A 57 -11.77 3.18 7.34
C GLN A 57 -10.98 1.92 7.77
N ASP A 58 -10.11 1.39 6.91
CA ASP A 58 -9.29 0.21 7.18
C ASP A 58 -7.79 0.54 7.05
N ALA A 59 -7.35 1.64 7.67
CA ALA A 59 -5.93 2.04 7.67
C ALA A 59 -5.02 0.93 8.22
N VAL A 60 -5.53 0.11 9.15
CA VAL A 60 -4.83 -1.03 9.74
C VAL A 60 -5.41 -2.32 9.16
N HIS A 61 -4.54 -3.17 8.59
CA HIS A 61 -4.97 -4.47 8.07
C HIS A 61 -5.60 -5.31 9.18
N GLY A 62 -6.76 -5.93 8.91
CA GLY A 62 -7.48 -6.76 9.87
C GLY A 62 -8.38 -6.02 10.86
N LEU A 63 -8.37 -4.68 10.91
CA LEU A 63 -9.31 -3.91 11.74
C LEU A 63 -10.77 -4.20 11.38
N ARG A 64 -11.09 -4.25 10.08
CA ARG A 64 -12.40 -4.68 9.60
C ARG A 64 -12.79 -6.07 10.09
N ALA A 65 -11.87 -7.02 10.01
CA ALA A 65 -12.12 -8.40 10.40
C ALA A 65 -12.41 -8.50 11.91
N LEU A 66 -11.67 -7.75 12.72
CA LEU A 66 -11.93 -7.61 14.15
C LEU A 66 -13.29 -6.95 14.41
N ARG A 67 -13.60 -5.84 13.73
CA ARG A 67 -14.89 -5.15 13.85
C ARG A 67 -16.07 -6.04 13.49
N GLU A 68 -15.94 -6.83 12.42
CA GLU A 68 -16.95 -7.81 12.03
C GLU A 68 -17.07 -8.96 13.05
N ALA A 69 -15.96 -9.39 13.68
CA ALA A 69 -15.99 -10.38 14.75
C ALA A 69 -16.69 -9.85 16.01
N VAL A 70 -16.39 -8.62 16.43
CA VAL A 70 -17.08 -7.90 17.51
C VAL A 70 -18.56 -7.80 17.22
N LYS A 71 -18.94 -7.36 16.01
CA LYS A 71 -20.35 -7.25 15.63
C LYS A 71 -21.08 -8.59 15.71
N ARG A 72 -20.50 -9.66 15.16
CA ARG A 72 -21.13 -10.99 15.19
C ARG A 72 -21.37 -11.47 16.62
N ASP A 73 -20.41 -11.29 17.52
CA ASP A 73 -20.54 -11.74 18.91
C ASP A 73 -21.54 -10.86 19.68
N LEU A 74 -21.56 -9.54 19.40
CA LEU A 74 -22.55 -8.59 19.93
C LEU A 74 -23.97 -8.96 19.49
N ASP A 75 -24.21 -9.21 18.20
CA ASP A 75 -25.52 -9.59 17.66
C ASP A 75 -26.04 -10.88 18.33
N VAL A 76 -25.15 -11.84 18.60
CA VAL A 76 -25.46 -13.10 19.27
C VAL A 76 -25.80 -12.90 20.75
N LEU A 77 -25.05 -12.04 21.46
CA LEU A 77 -25.32 -11.67 22.85
C LEU A 77 -26.64 -10.90 23.00
N GLU A 78 -26.90 -9.93 22.12
CA GLU A 78 -28.14 -9.15 22.12
C GLU A 78 -29.34 -10.06 21.88
N LYS A 79 -29.28 -10.94 20.87
CA LYS A 79 -30.33 -11.90 20.60
C LYS A 79 -30.61 -12.84 21.77
N PHE A 80 -29.58 -13.30 22.48
CA PHE A 80 -29.76 -14.16 23.66
C PHE A 80 -30.40 -13.40 24.83
N LEU A 81 -29.94 -12.17 25.11
CA LEU A 81 -30.44 -11.38 26.23
C LEU A 81 -31.84 -10.81 25.99
N ASP A 82 -32.23 -10.61 24.74
CA ASP A 82 -33.58 -10.16 24.36
C ASP A 82 -34.62 -11.30 24.40
N ASP A 83 -34.18 -12.57 24.48
CA ASP A 83 -35.08 -13.72 24.65
C ASP A 83 -35.64 -13.73 26.09
N PRO A 84 -36.96 -13.65 26.30
CA PRO A 84 -37.56 -13.71 27.63
C PRO A 84 -37.26 -15.03 28.37
N ASN A 85 -36.86 -16.09 27.67
CA ASN A 85 -36.47 -17.37 28.25
C ASN A 85 -34.98 -17.43 28.66
N CYS A 86 -34.18 -16.38 28.42
CA CYS A 86 -32.77 -16.38 28.79
C CYS A 86 -32.54 -16.60 30.28
N ALA A 87 -33.52 -16.22 31.12
CA ALA A 87 -33.45 -16.35 32.56
C ALA A 87 -33.36 -17.79 33.05
N SER A 88 -33.93 -18.74 32.31
CA SER A 88 -33.87 -20.18 32.60
C SER A 88 -32.82 -20.93 31.79
N ALA A 89 -32.21 -20.28 30.80
CA ALA A 89 -31.18 -20.86 29.96
C ALA A 89 -29.78 -20.80 30.64
N PRO A 90 -28.89 -21.77 30.37
CA PRO A 90 -27.50 -21.68 30.79
C PRO A 90 -26.82 -20.47 30.15
N ALA A 91 -25.79 -19.93 30.81
CA ALA A 91 -25.04 -18.81 30.30
C ALA A 91 -24.47 -19.10 28.90
N LEU A 92 -24.65 -18.14 27.99
CA LEU A 92 -24.21 -18.24 26.60
C LEU A 92 -22.69 -18.37 26.50
N SER A 93 -22.21 -19.26 25.62
CA SER A 93 -20.81 -19.30 25.24
C SER A 93 -20.50 -18.16 24.26
N THR A 94 -19.60 -17.27 24.63
CA THR A 94 -19.26 -16.04 23.89
C THR A 94 -17.75 -15.88 23.76
N ASN A 95 -17.28 -15.29 22.65
CA ASN A 95 -15.88 -14.91 22.46
C ASN A 95 -15.57 -13.50 22.98
N ALA A 96 -16.55 -12.79 23.54
CA ALA A 96 -16.41 -11.41 23.99
C ALA A 96 -15.16 -11.16 24.84
N PRO A 97 -14.80 -11.98 25.86
CA PRO A 97 -13.59 -11.74 26.64
C PRO A 97 -12.34 -11.66 25.78
N TYR A 98 -12.18 -12.57 24.81
CA TYR A 98 -11.04 -12.55 23.89
C TYR A 98 -11.04 -11.32 22.99
N LEU A 99 -12.19 -10.95 22.42
CA LEU A 99 -12.29 -9.79 21.52
C LEU A 99 -12.01 -8.47 22.25
N ILE A 100 -12.49 -8.36 23.50
CA ILE A 100 -12.20 -7.22 24.38
C ILE A 100 -10.70 -7.12 24.66
N SER A 101 -10.06 -8.23 25.06
CA SER A 101 -8.61 -8.26 25.31
C SER A 101 -7.78 -7.91 24.07
N VAL A 102 -8.17 -8.40 22.89
CA VAL A 102 -7.49 -8.05 21.63
C VAL A 102 -7.61 -6.55 21.35
N TRP A 103 -8.80 -5.96 21.52
CA TRP A 103 -8.97 -4.53 21.37
C TRP A 103 -8.16 -3.71 22.37
N ASN A 104 -8.11 -4.15 23.63
CA ASN A 104 -7.30 -3.50 24.64
C ASN A 104 -5.80 -3.55 24.28
N GLU A 105 -5.29 -4.67 23.76
CA GLU A 105 -3.91 -4.73 23.27
C GLU A 105 -3.70 -3.83 22.05
N VAL A 106 -4.68 -3.73 21.14
CA VAL A 106 -4.63 -2.77 20.02
C VAL A 106 -4.46 -1.33 20.53
N LEU A 107 -5.15 -0.94 21.60
CA LEU A 107 -5.04 0.41 22.17
C LEU A 107 -3.73 0.66 22.93
N HIS A 108 -3.11 -0.38 23.51
CA HIS A 108 -1.87 -0.25 24.29
C HIS A 108 -0.60 -0.51 23.47
N ALA A 109 -0.74 -1.13 22.31
CA ALA A 109 0.40 -1.52 21.50
C ALA A 109 1.17 -0.30 20.97
N PRO A 110 2.51 -0.37 20.93
CA PRO A 110 3.32 0.68 20.33
C PRO A 110 2.98 0.88 18.85
N HIS A 111 2.86 2.14 18.43
CA HIS A 111 2.63 2.50 17.03
C HIS A 111 3.93 2.42 16.21
N PRO A 112 3.84 2.22 14.88
CA PRO A 112 2.62 1.98 14.11
C PRO A 112 2.11 0.54 14.25
N ILE A 113 0.77 0.38 14.23
CA ILE A 113 0.13 -0.95 14.20
C ILE A 113 0.08 -1.40 12.75
N VAL A 114 0.70 -2.54 12.48
CA VAL A 114 0.83 -3.07 11.11
C VAL A 114 -0.40 -3.86 10.72
N THR A 115 -0.81 -4.79 11.59
CA THR A 115 -1.95 -5.67 11.32
C THR A 115 -2.54 -6.22 12.61
N ILE A 116 -3.82 -6.57 12.52
CA ILE A 116 -4.64 -7.14 13.59
C ILE A 116 -5.16 -8.50 13.12
N MET A 117 -5.18 -9.51 14.00
CA MET A 117 -5.68 -10.88 13.76
C MET A 117 -5.07 -11.58 12.53
N ARG A 118 -3.74 -11.48 12.35
CA ARG A 118 -3.04 -12.13 11.23
C ARG A 118 -2.72 -13.59 11.55
N THR A 119 -2.74 -14.44 10.54
CA THR A 119 -2.21 -15.81 10.61
C THR A 119 -0.97 -15.91 9.74
N PHE A 120 0.16 -16.31 10.31
CA PHE A 120 1.41 -16.60 9.61
C PHE A 120 1.44 -18.08 9.27
N LEU A 121 1.59 -18.43 8.00
CA LEU A 121 1.54 -19.82 7.55
C LEU A 121 2.86 -20.53 7.88
N GLU A 122 2.79 -21.81 8.22
CA GLU A 122 3.97 -22.66 8.38
C GLU A 122 4.41 -23.18 6.98
N GLY A 123 5.64 -22.85 6.57
CA GLY A 123 6.26 -23.32 5.30
C GLY A 123 6.28 -22.31 4.15
N GLU A 124 7.00 -22.65 3.07
CA GLU A 124 7.04 -21.86 1.83
C GLU A 124 5.65 -21.79 1.19
N GLN A 125 5.18 -20.58 0.85
CA GLN A 125 3.89 -20.40 0.18
C GLN A 125 3.87 -21.19 -1.13
N PRO A 126 2.95 -22.15 -1.35
CA PRO A 126 2.68 -22.60 -2.69
C PRO A 126 2.03 -21.44 -3.46
N ALA A 127 2.57 -21.13 -4.65
CA ALA A 127 2.15 -20.03 -5.53
C ALA A 127 0.68 -20.12 -6.06
N HIS A 128 -0.17 -20.97 -5.49
CA HIS A 128 -1.53 -21.21 -5.96
C HIS A 128 -2.61 -20.82 -4.95
N VAL A 129 -3.55 -20.00 -5.42
CA VAL A 129 -4.78 -19.62 -4.72
C VAL A 129 -5.54 -20.87 -4.27
N PRO A 130 -5.90 -21.02 -2.99
CA PRO A 130 -6.58 -22.21 -2.51
C PRO A 130 -7.98 -22.31 -3.13
N ARG A 131 -8.29 -23.47 -3.73
CA ARG A 131 -9.65 -23.80 -4.20
C ARG A 131 -10.60 -23.85 -2.99
N ARG A 132 -11.80 -23.31 -3.19
CA ARG A 132 -12.90 -23.26 -2.20
C ARG A 132 -13.18 -24.70 -1.70
N GLY A 133 -12.89 -24.97 -0.42
CA GLY A 133 -13.07 -26.29 0.22
C GLY A 133 -11.80 -26.98 0.72
N SER A 134 -10.60 -26.45 0.42
CA SER A 134 -9.34 -26.97 0.99
C SER A 134 -9.17 -26.59 2.47
N ARG A 135 -8.64 -27.52 3.28
CA ARG A 135 -8.25 -27.24 4.68
C ARG A 135 -7.25 -26.06 4.66
N LYS A 136 -7.54 -25.01 5.44
CA LYS A 136 -6.62 -23.88 5.58
C LYS A 136 -5.24 -24.43 6.01
N PRO A 137 -4.14 -24.00 5.36
CA PRO A 137 -2.81 -24.44 5.73
C PRO A 137 -2.55 -24.16 7.22
N PRO A 138 -1.77 -25.02 7.91
CA PRO A 138 -1.40 -24.78 9.29
C PRO A 138 -0.68 -23.43 9.41
N GLY A 139 -0.96 -22.71 10.49
CA GLY A 139 -0.42 -21.39 10.68
C GLY A 139 -0.64 -20.86 12.09
N VAL A 140 0.25 -19.95 12.48
CA VAL A 140 0.31 -19.34 13.79
C VAL A 140 -0.43 -18.02 13.79
N LYS A 141 -1.41 -17.89 14.68
CA LYS A 141 -2.19 -16.67 14.84
C LYS A 141 -1.44 -15.67 15.71
N VAL A 142 -1.45 -14.41 15.30
CA VAL A 142 -0.94 -13.25 16.03
C VAL A 142 -2.06 -12.21 16.05
N ASP A 143 -2.41 -11.73 17.24
CA ASP A 143 -3.58 -10.86 17.39
C ASP A 143 -3.25 -9.40 17.06
N VAL A 144 -2.06 -8.92 17.44
CA VAL A 144 -1.59 -7.57 17.11
C VAL A 144 -0.13 -7.63 16.67
N VAL A 145 0.17 -7.04 15.53
CA VAL A 145 1.54 -6.78 15.07
C VAL A 145 1.78 -5.28 15.15
N ALA A 146 2.73 -4.89 15.99
CA ALA A 146 2.95 -3.53 16.46
C ALA A 146 4.42 -3.10 16.29
N ASP A 147 4.73 -1.85 16.61
CA ASP A 147 6.08 -1.27 16.51
C ASP A 147 6.71 -1.49 15.12
N GLY A 148 5.96 -1.19 14.06
CA GLY A 148 6.43 -1.39 12.69
C GLY A 148 6.73 -2.86 12.33
N GLY A 149 6.16 -3.81 13.08
CA GLY A 149 6.39 -5.25 12.89
C GLY A 149 7.32 -5.88 13.92
N ARG A 150 8.06 -5.07 14.71
CA ARG A 150 9.05 -5.53 15.70
C ARG A 150 8.45 -6.27 16.89
N ARG A 151 7.16 -6.07 17.15
CA ARG A 151 6.46 -6.72 18.28
C ARG A 151 5.23 -7.46 17.82
N TRP A 152 5.16 -8.73 18.18
CA TRP A 152 4.02 -9.61 17.97
C TRP A 152 3.34 -9.88 19.30
N ILE A 153 2.04 -9.67 19.37
CA ILE A 153 1.24 -9.86 20.59
C ILE A 153 0.21 -10.96 20.31
N ARG A 154 0.24 -12.01 21.14
CA ARG A 154 -0.78 -13.06 21.16
C ARG A 154 -1.54 -13.00 22.48
N VAL A 155 -2.86 -12.90 22.39
CA VAL A 155 -3.80 -12.98 23.51
C VAL A 155 -4.27 -14.43 23.68
N ASN A 156 -4.20 -14.92 24.91
CA ASN A 156 -4.69 -16.24 25.29
C ASN A 156 -5.56 -16.12 26.56
N THR A 157 -6.78 -16.63 26.48
CA THR A 157 -7.81 -16.56 27.53
C THR A 157 -7.94 -17.88 28.32
N THR A 158 -6.93 -18.75 28.27
CA THR A 158 -6.91 -20.02 29.01
C THR A 158 -6.98 -19.76 30.52
N LYS A 159 -7.89 -20.48 31.20
CA LYS A 159 -8.05 -20.44 32.65
C LYS A 159 -7.18 -21.50 33.33
N ASN A 160 -6.87 -21.30 34.62
CA ASN A 160 -6.24 -22.32 35.46
C ASN A 160 -6.95 -23.67 35.36
N SER A 161 -8.27 -23.72 35.48
CA SER A 161 -9.03 -24.98 35.45
C SER A 161 -8.84 -25.80 34.17
N ARG A 162 -8.61 -25.15 33.02
CA ARG A 162 -8.31 -25.84 31.77
C ARG A 162 -6.89 -26.41 31.79
N LEU A 163 -5.91 -25.64 32.25
CA LEU A 163 -4.53 -26.09 32.34
C LEU A 163 -4.36 -27.23 33.36
N LEU A 164 -5.10 -27.19 34.48
CA LEU A 164 -5.17 -28.27 35.45
C LEU A 164 -5.76 -29.56 34.86
N ALA A 165 -6.71 -29.46 33.92
CA ALA A 165 -7.23 -30.62 33.22
C ALA A 165 -6.15 -31.25 32.32
N GLU A 166 -5.38 -30.43 31.61
CA GLU A 166 -4.23 -30.90 30.82
C GLU A 166 -3.16 -31.55 31.71
N PHE A 167 -2.90 -31.00 32.88
CA PHE A 167 -1.97 -31.60 33.83
C PHE A 167 -2.43 -32.97 34.32
N ARG A 168 -3.71 -33.12 34.66
CA ARG A 168 -4.28 -34.42 35.05
C ARG A 168 -4.23 -35.44 33.91
N GLU A 169 -4.44 -34.97 32.69
CA GLU A 169 -4.29 -35.79 31.48
C GLU A 169 -2.84 -36.27 31.34
N ILE A 170 -1.85 -35.38 31.45
CA ILE A 170 -0.42 -35.73 31.45
C ILE A 170 -0.08 -36.72 32.58
N ASP A 171 -0.54 -36.44 33.80
CA ASP A 171 -0.28 -37.28 34.97
C ASP A 171 -0.87 -38.69 34.80
N SER A 172 -2.03 -38.82 34.15
CA SER A 172 -2.68 -40.12 33.91
C SER A 172 -1.86 -41.04 33.01
N TYR A 173 -1.05 -40.48 32.11
CA TYR A 173 -0.14 -41.25 31.25
C TYR A 173 1.18 -41.62 31.94
N MET A 174 1.53 -40.99 33.06
CA MET A 174 2.76 -41.28 33.80
C MET A 174 2.58 -42.34 34.90
N THR A 175 1.34 -42.75 35.21
CA THR A 175 1.04 -43.74 36.26
C THR A 175 0.92 -45.18 35.77
N GLU A 176 1.04 -45.45 34.47
CA GLU A 176 1.18 -46.82 33.96
C GLU A 176 2.66 -47.25 34.07
N SER A 177 3.05 -47.71 35.25
CA SER A 177 4.34 -48.35 35.51
C SER A 177 4.36 -49.77 34.93
N GLU A 178 5.29 -49.99 34.00
CA GLU A 178 6.15 -51.18 33.87
C GLU A 178 5.49 -52.53 34.23
N ASP A 179 4.85 -53.20 33.26
CA ASP A 179 4.72 -54.67 33.20
C ASP A 179 4.04 -55.09 31.88
N GLU A 180 4.64 -54.82 30.72
CA GLU A 180 4.34 -55.60 29.51
C GLU A 180 5.62 -55.84 28.70
N ASP A 181 6.00 -57.12 28.66
CA ASP A 181 7.06 -57.67 27.84
C ASP A 181 6.93 -57.20 26.38
N ASP A 182 8.09 -56.82 25.84
CA ASP A 182 8.34 -56.38 24.47
C ASP A 182 7.83 -57.39 23.43
N ASP A 183 6.67 -57.12 22.83
CA ASP A 183 6.20 -57.75 21.60
C ASP A 183 6.14 -56.71 20.46
N GLY A 184 7.32 -56.19 20.08
CA GLY A 184 7.77 -56.04 18.68
C GLY A 184 6.92 -55.27 17.65
N THR A 185 5.85 -54.58 18.02
CA THR A 185 5.01 -53.82 17.09
C THR A 185 5.08 -52.32 17.39
N GLY A 186 5.83 -51.59 16.57
CA GLY A 186 6.12 -50.16 16.72
C GLY A 186 4.91 -49.23 16.60
N ARG A 187 4.01 -49.25 17.59
CA ARG A 187 3.00 -48.22 17.79
C ARG A 187 3.64 -47.00 18.48
N PRO A 188 3.53 -45.78 17.92
CA PRO A 188 4.03 -44.59 18.60
C PRO A 188 3.25 -44.38 19.90
N SER A 189 3.99 -44.29 21.01
CA SER A 189 3.41 -43.99 22.33
C SER A 189 2.75 -42.61 22.31
N LEU A 190 1.50 -42.53 22.81
CA LEU A 190 0.75 -41.29 22.98
C LEU A 190 1.14 -40.54 24.26
N ALA A 191 1.98 -41.12 25.12
CA ALA A 191 2.39 -40.53 26.38
C ALA A 191 3.42 -39.39 26.17
N PRO A 192 3.17 -38.18 26.68
CA PRO A 192 4.14 -37.08 26.64
C PRO A 192 5.40 -37.46 27.44
N LYS A 193 6.58 -37.42 26.80
CA LYS A 193 7.86 -37.71 27.46
C LYS A 193 8.41 -36.55 28.30
N GLU A 194 7.87 -35.35 28.11
CA GLU A 194 8.30 -34.10 28.77
C GLU A 194 7.07 -33.31 29.24
N PHE A 195 7.27 -32.40 30.22
CA PHE A 195 6.23 -31.48 30.68
C PHE A 195 5.85 -30.49 29.56
N ASP A 196 4.84 -30.86 28.76
CA ASP A 196 4.44 -30.08 27.60
C ASP A 196 2.92 -29.84 27.50
N ASN A 197 2.49 -28.62 27.84
CA ASN A 197 1.08 -28.22 27.78
C ASN A 197 0.75 -27.36 26.55
N SER A 198 -0.53 -27.06 26.34
CA SER A 198 -1.01 -26.31 25.19
C SER A 198 -0.41 -24.89 25.08
N ILE A 199 -0.13 -24.23 26.21
CA ILE A 199 0.42 -22.86 26.21
C ILE A 199 1.91 -22.88 25.80
N LEU A 200 2.68 -23.87 26.28
CA LEU A 200 4.08 -24.06 25.86
C LEU A 200 4.20 -24.33 24.36
N ARG A 201 3.31 -25.17 23.81
CA ARG A 201 3.23 -25.41 22.36
C ARG A 201 2.95 -24.14 21.58
N VAL A 202 2.00 -23.31 22.03
CA VAL A 202 1.71 -22.00 21.42
C VAL A 202 2.95 -21.08 21.46
N GLY A 203 3.67 -21.04 22.59
CA GLY A 203 4.89 -20.24 22.72
C GLY A 203 5.97 -20.64 21.72
N ARG A 204 6.25 -21.94 21.59
CA ARG A 204 7.24 -22.45 20.61
C ARG A 204 6.82 -22.17 19.17
N SER A 205 5.56 -22.39 18.81
CA SER A 205 5.06 -22.07 17.47
C SER A 205 5.17 -20.57 17.14
N LEU A 206 4.90 -19.68 18.11
CA LEU A 206 5.06 -18.23 17.92
C LEU A 206 6.51 -17.84 17.65
N LEU A 207 7.46 -18.37 18.43
CA LEU A 207 8.88 -18.09 18.24
C LEU A 207 9.38 -18.62 16.90
N GLU A 208 8.94 -19.81 16.49
CA GLU A 208 9.32 -20.38 15.20
C GLU A 208 8.75 -19.56 14.04
N ALA A 209 7.48 -19.18 14.10
CA ALA A 209 6.87 -18.31 13.11
C ALA A 209 7.57 -16.93 13.05
N ALA A 210 7.98 -16.36 14.19
CA ALA A 210 8.74 -15.12 14.24
C ALA A 210 10.11 -15.25 13.55
N ARG A 211 10.83 -16.37 13.75
CA ARG A 211 12.12 -16.64 13.07
C ARG A 211 11.98 -16.77 11.57
N GLN A 212 10.89 -17.38 11.10
CA GLN A 212 10.61 -17.53 9.67
C GLN A 212 10.12 -16.24 9.01
N ASN A 213 9.77 -15.22 9.80
CA ASN A 213 9.25 -13.94 9.32
C ASN A 213 10.05 -12.77 9.93
N PRO A 214 11.36 -12.64 9.62
CA PRO A 214 12.17 -11.54 10.12
C PRO A 214 11.70 -10.18 9.60
N LEU A 215 12.14 -9.11 10.26
CA LEU A 215 11.78 -7.75 9.87
C LEU A 215 12.31 -7.42 8.46
N PRO A 216 11.51 -6.74 7.61
CA PRO A 216 11.92 -6.41 6.25
C PRO A 216 13.30 -5.74 6.19
N GLY A 217 14.17 -6.23 5.31
CA GLY A 217 15.54 -5.73 5.16
C GLY A 217 16.52 -6.13 6.26
N THR A 218 16.13 -7.05 7.16
CA THR A 218 17.00 -7.54 8.25
C THR A 218 16.88 -9.06 8.41
N THR A 219 17.76 -9.65 9.22
CA THR A 219 17.67 -11.04 9.67
C THR A 219 17.09 -11.16 11.08
N THR A 220 16.60 -10.05 11.66
CA THR A 220 16.18 -9.99 13.06
C THR A 220 14.71 -10.41 13.18
N PRO A 221 14.38 -11.43 13.99
CA PRO A 221 13.00 -11.82 14.24
C PRO A 221 12.29 -10.79 15.15
N PRO A 222 10.96 -10.66 15.04
CA PRO A 222 10.18 -9.83 15.95
C PRO A 222 10.15 -10.42 17.36
N SER A 223 10.12 -9.53 18.36
CA SER A 223 9.87 -9.89 19.75
C SER A 223 8.44 -10.40 19.94
N VAL A 224 8.27 -11.45 20.74
CA VAL A 224 6.97 -12.07 21.00
C VAL A 224 6.51 -11.75 22.42
N THR A 225 5.31 -11.19 22.54
CA THR A 225 4.58 -11.00 23.79
C THR A 225 3.40 -11.96 23.83
N LEU A 226 3.27 -12.72 24.92
CA LEU A 226 2.12 -13.59 25.19
C LEU A 226 1.33 -13.04 26.37
N ARG A 227 0.13 -12.53 26.07
CA ARG A 227 -0.84 -12.00 27.04
C ARG A 227 -1.72 -13.13 27.54
N LEU A 228 -1.58 -13.53 28.81
CA LEU A 228 -2.38 -14.56 29.47
C LEU A 228 -3.40 -13.91 30.39
N THR A 229 -4.61 -13.65 29.88
CA THR A 229 -5.55 -12.76 30.61
C THR A 229 -6.28 -13.43 31.77
N ARG A 230 -6.33 -14.77 31.80
CA ARG A 230 -7.10 -15.56 32.78
C ARG A 230 -6.28 -16.62 33.51
N LEU A 231 -4.96 -16.60 33.32
CA LEU A 231 -4.05 -17.48 34.03
C LEU A 231 -3.48 -16.74 35.23
N ASP A 232 -3.58 -17.34 36.41
CA ASP A 232 -3.11 -16.77 37.66
C ASP A 232 -2.20 -17.77 38.38
N PRO A 233 -0.90 -17.48 38.58
CA PRO A 233 0.00 -18.36 39.32
C PRO A 233 -0.35 -18.46 40.82
N SER A 234 -1.09 -17.49 41.35
CA SER A 234 -1.43 -17.36 42.76
C SER A 234 -2.93 -17.12 42.96
N PRO A 235 -3.81 -18.03 42.49
CA PRO A 235 -5.24 -17.82 42.52
C PRO A 235 -5.76 -17.77 43.96
N ALA A 236 -6.73 -16.88 44.20
CA ALA A 236 -7.37 -16.76 45.51
C ALA A 236 -8.09 -18.05 45.94
N ASN A 237 -8.54 -18.86 44.98
CA ASN A 237 -9.14 -20.17 45.23
C ASN A 237 -8.05 -21.26 45.33
N PRO A 238 -7.84 -21.87 46.50
CA PRO A 238 -6.80 -22.89 46.68
C PRO A 238 -6.97 -24.12 45.79
N LYS A 239 -8.20 -24.41 45.33
CA LYS A 239 -8.47 -25.55 44.42
C LYS A 239 -7.94 -25.33 43.01
N GLU A 240 -7.65 -24.08 42.65
CA GLU A 240 -7.13 -23.70 41.33
C GLU A 240 -5.61 -23.47 41.35
N HIS A 241 -4.99 -23.58 42.54
CA HIS A 241 -3.56 -23.43 42.72
C HIS A 241 -2.84 -24.75 42.41
N ASP A 242 -1.92 -24.71 41.46
CA ASP A 242 -0.96 -25.79 41.17
C ASP A 242 0.37 -25.13 40.75
N PRO A 243 1.50 -25.50 41.37
CA PRO A 243 2.80 -24.86 41.10
C PRO A 243 3.23 -24.98 39.62
N ARG A 244 2.73 -25.97 38.88
CA ARG A 244 3.03 -26.16 37.46
C ARG A 244 2.46 -25.05 36.58
N VAL A 245 1.47 -24.28 37.06
CA VAL A 245 0.99 -23.07 36.39
C VAL A 245 2.11 -22.01 36.37
N ALA A 246 2.75 -21.76 37.52
CA ALA A 246 3.89 -20.85 37.60
C ALA A 246 5.08 -21.37 36.79
N GLN A 247 5.37 -22.68 36.88
CA GLN A 247 6.41 -23.32 36.07
C GLN A 247 6.20 -23.13 34.56
N THR A 248 4.95 -23.23 34.07
CA THR A 248 4.62 -22.98 32.66
C THR A 248 4.96 -21.55 32.25
N ILE A 249 4.67 -20.57 33.11
CA ILE A 249 4.97 -19.15 32.87
C ILE A 249 6.48 -18.93 32.83
N ASP A 250 7.22 -19.52 33.75
CA ASP A 250 8.67 -19.36 33.82
C ASP A 250 9.38 -20.00 32.62
N ILE A 251 8.94 -21.20 32.19
CA ILE A 251 9.45 -21.84 30.97
C ILE A 251 9.24 -20.93 29.74
N LEU A 252 8.08 -20.26 29.61
CA LEU A 252 7.84 -19.33 28.49
C LEU A 252 8.79 -18.12 28.55
N ARG A 253 9.07 -17.60 29.74
CA ARG A 253 10.02 -16.49 29.92
C ARG A 253 11.45 -16.91 29.59
N ASP A 254 11.83 -18.12 30.00
CA ASP A 254 13.15 -18.70 29.70
C ASP A 254 13.34 -18.94 28.19
N MET A 255 12.26 -19.17 27.44
CA MET A 255 12.28 -19.21 25.97
C MET A 255 12.50 -17.82 25.33
N GLY A 256 12.47 -16.73 26.10
CA GLY A 256 12.58 -15.36 25.62
C GLY A 256 11.26 -14.71 25.23
N ILE A 257 10.11 -15.26 25.68
CA ILE A 257 8.79 -14.65 25.46
C ILE A 257 8.49 -13.66 26.58
N ASP A 258 8.03 -12.46 26.20
CA ASP A 258 7.49 -11.49 27.14
C ASP A 258 6.09 -11.92 27.61
N VAL A 259 6.00 -12.55 28.78
CA VAL A 259 4.73 -13.05 29.33
C VAL A 259 4.08 -11.99 30.22
N GLN A 260 2.90 -11.53 29.82
CA GLN A 260 2.13 -10.54 30.57
C GLN A 260 0.81 -11.13 31.05
N LEU A 261 0.54 -11.06 32.36
CA LEU A 261 -0.63 -11.67 33.00
C LEU A 261 -1.77 -10.65 33.16
N GLY A 262 -3.01 -11.15 33.24
CA GLY A 262 -4.21 -10.34 33.50
C GLY A 262 -4.65 -9.47 32.33
N GLU A 263 -5.80 -8.81 32.50
CA GLU A 263 -6.31 -7.81 31.56
C GLU A 263 -5.57 -6.47 31.69
N ARG A 264 -5.54 -5.68 30.62
CA ARG A 264 -5.04 -4.29 30.67
C ARG A 264 -6.01 -3.44 31.49
N ASP A 265 -5.45 -2.59 32.34
CA ASP A 265 -6.23 -1.56 33.03
C ASP A 265 -6.58 -0.44 32.03
N PRO A 266 -7.88 -0.16 31.79
CA PRO A 266 -8.29 0.93 30.91
C PRO A 266 -7.75 2.31 31.33
N SER A 267 -7.42 2.50 32.62
CA SER A 267 -6.84 3.75 33.12
C SER A 267 -5.38 3.95 32.72
N GLN A 268 -4.70 2.90 32.27
CA GLN A 268 -3.30 2.91 31.83
C GLN A 268 -3.13 3.07 30.32
N LEU A 269 -4.21 3.42 29.61
CA LEU A 269 -4.15 3.70 28.19
C LEU A 269 -3.06 4.76 27.93
N PRO A 270 -2.13 4.52 26.99
CA PRO A 270 -1.14 5.51 26.63
C PRO A 270 -1.85 6.80 26.24
N LYS A 271 -1.44 7.94 26.83
CA LYS A 271 -1.87 9.24 26.32
C LYS A 271 -1.35 9.33 24.89
N VAL A 272 -2.23 9.14 23.91
CA VAL A 272 -1.86 9.20 22.50
C VAL A 272 -1.52 10.65 22.20
N SER A 273 -0.22 10.96 22.19
CA SER A 273 0.25 12.22 21.61
C SER A 273 -0.26 12.27 20.18
N PRO A 274 -0.85 13.39 19.74
CA PRO A 274 -1.28 13.53 18.35
C PRO A 274 -0.08 13.20 17.46
N ALA A 275 -0.30 12.31 16.48
CA ALA A 275 0.77 11.93 15.57
C ALA A 275 1.34 13.20 14.91
N PRO A 276 2.67 13.35 14.83
CA PRO A 276 3.26 14.53 14.22
C PRO A 276 2.74 14.69 12.80
N VAL A 277 2.36 15.91 12.45
CA VAL A 277 1.87 16.21 11.10
C VAL A 277 3.03 16.02 10.14
N ARG A 278 2.93 15.02 9.26
CA ARG A 278 3.93 14.78 8.22
C ARG A 278 3.67 15.70 7.04
N ARG A 279 4.65 16.54 6.70
CA ARG A 279 4.64 17.32 5.47
C ARG A 279 5.55 16.63 4.46
N LEU A 280 4.96 16.20 3.35
CA LEU A 280 5.71 15.58 2.26
C LEU A 280 6.21 16.65 1.29
N GLU A 281 7.45 16.49 0.84
CA GLU A 281 8.14 17.40 -0.07
C GLU A 281 8.86 16.62 -1.18
N PRO A 282 8.84 17.07 -2.44
CA PRO A 282 9.63 16.41 -3.49
C PRO A 282 11.15 16.61 -3.27
N SER A 283 11.95 15.74 -3.87
CA SER A 283 13.39 15.96 -4.02
C SER A 283 13.67 17.01 -5.09
N ILE A 284 14.80 17.72 -4.97
CA ILE A 284 15.28 18.68 -5.98
C ILE A 284 15.71 17.99 -7.29
N ARG A 285 16.09 16.72 -7.21
CA ARG A 285 16.35 15.86 -8.37
C ARG A 285 15.12 14.99 -8.56
N VAL A 286 14.35 15.23 -9.62
CA VAL A 286 13.06 14.56 -9.88
C VAL A 286 13.24 13.56 -11.02
N ASN A 287 12.82 12.32 -10.79
CA ASN A 287 12.80 11.29 -11.81
C ASN A 287 11.44 11.26 -12.52
N LEU A 288 11.44 11.32 -13.85
CA LEU A 288 10.26 11.42 -14.70
C LEU A 288 9.93 10.08 -15.35
N ASP A 289 8.73 9.57 -15.06
CA ASP A 289 8.14 8.45 -15.78
C ASP A 289 7.67 8.86 -17.19
N LEU A 290 7.48 7.88 -18.09
CA LEU A 290 7.00 8.11 -19.46
C LEU A 290 5.71 8.94 -19.51
N SER A 291 4.77 8.67 -18.60
CA SER A 291 3.49 9.40 -18.55
C SER A 291 3.67 10.91 -18.36
N ILE A 292 4.74 11.32 -17.69
CA ILE A 292 5.05 12.74 -17.46
C ILE A 292 5.80 13.33 -18.64
N LEU A 293 6.70 12.58 -19.29
CA LEU A 293 7.31 13.05 -20.54
C LEU A 293 6.26 13.38 -21.60
N ILE A 294 5.20 12.57 -21.71
CA ILE A 294 4.04 12.85 -22.58
C ILE A 294 3.27 14.09 -22.11
N ALA A 295 3.00 14.20 -20.80
CA ALA A 295 2.31 15.36 -20.24
C ALA A 295 3.07 16.67 -20.49
N LEU A 296 4.39 16.65 -20.38
CA LEU A 296 5.28 17.80 -20.55
C LEU A 296 5.40 18.30 -22.00
N VAL A 297 4.95 17.53 -22.99
CA VAL A 297 4.93 17.97 -24.40
C VAL A 297 3.53 18.16 -24.94
N SER A 298 2.51 17.65 -24.23
CA SER A 298 1.10 17.69 -24.60
C SER A 298 0.61 19.10 -24.87
N ASP A 299 -0.17 19.26 -25.94
CA ASP A 299 -0.81 20.53 -26.26
C ASP A 299 -1.75 21.01 -25.16
N ILE A 300 -2.38 20.13 -24.37
CA ILE A 300 -3.25 20.53 -23.24
C ILE A 300 -2.47 21.34 -22.21
N THR A 301 -1.21 20.97 -21.97
CA THR A 301 -0.35 21.67 -21.03
C THR A 301 0.11 23.02 -21.57
N HIS A 302 0.38 23.15 -22.87
CA HIS A 302 0.98 24.38 -23.42
C HIS A 302 0.00 25.35 -24.08
N SER A 303 -1.13 24.88 -24.59
CA SER A 303 -2.12 25.70 -25.31
C SER A 303 -2.87 26.66 -24.36
N PRO A 304 -3.38 27.80 -24.88
CA PRO A 304 -4.25 28.69 -24.11
C PRO A 304 -5.42 27.91 -23.48
N LEU A 305 -5.69 28.16 -22.20
CA LEU A 305 -6.75 27.47 -21.50
C LEU A 305 -8.13 27.85 -22.07
N PRO A 306 -9.09 26.91 -22.12
CA PRO A 306 -10.47 27.27 -22.39
C PRO A 306 -11.00 28.19 -21.29
N VAL A 307 -11.88 29.12 -21.65
CA VAL A 307 -12.47 30.08 -20.71
C VAL A 307 -13.66 29.47 -19.98
N THR A 308 -14.34 28.51 -20.62
CA THR A 308 -15.53 27.86 -20.07
C THR A 308 -15.49 26.35 -20.26
N PRO A 309 -16.20 25.57 -19.42
CA PRO A 309 -16.33 24.13 -19.62
C PRO A 309 -16.92 23.75 -20.98
N ALA A 310 -17.89 24.53 -21.47
CA ALA A 310 -18.48 24.31 -22.79
C ALA A 310 -17.46 24.48 -23.92
N GLU A 311 -16.53 25.43 -23.78
CA GLU A 311 -15.43 25.61 -24.72
C GLU A 311 -14.43 24.44 -24.65
N ALA A 312 -14.11 23.96 -23.44
CA ALA A 312 -13.25 22.79 -23.25
C ALA A 312 -13.83 21.54 -23.94
N ASP A 313 -15.13 21.31 -23.79
CA ASP A 313 -15.83 20.24 -24.51
C ASP A 313 -15.73 20.45 -26.01
N ALA A 314 -16.15 21.63 -26.51
CA ALA A 314 -16.18 21.96 -27.93
C ALA A 314 -14.82 21.79 -28.63
N ARG A 315 -13.73 22.07 -27.92
CA ARG A 315 -12.36 21.98 -28.43
C ARG A 315 -11.94 20.55 -28.82
N TYR A 316 -12.49 19.52 -28.17
CA TYR A 316 -12.15 18.12 -28.46
C TYR A 316 -13.31 17.34 -29.08
N VAL A 317 -14.40 18.03 -29.44
CA VAL A 317 -15.48 17.43 -30.23
C VAL A 317 -14.96 17.09 -31.62
N PRO A 318 -15.03 15.82 -32.07
CA PRO A 318 -14.57 15.46 -33.41
C PRO A 318 -15.40 16.18 -34.48
N SER A 319 -14.73 16.66 -35.53
CA SER A 319 -15.38 17.40 -36.62
C SER A 319 -16.49 16.59 -37.30
N ALA A 320 -17.46 17.29 -37.90
CA ALA A 320 -18.57 16.65 -38.62
C ALA A 320 -18.07 15.73 -39.75
N GLN A 321 -17.03 16.18 -40.48
CA GLN A 321 -16.40 15.42 -41.55
C GLN A 321 -15.72 14.14 -41.06
N TYR A 322 -15.04 14.17 -39.90
CA TYR A 322 -14.42 12.99 -39.31
C TYR A 322 -15.47 11.97 -38.82
N ARG A 323 -16.57 12.46 -38.24
CA ARG A 323 -17.73 11.63 -37.86
C ARG A 323 -18.39 10.96 -39.07
N GLU A 324 -18.43 11.62 -40.21
CA GLU A 324 -18.95 11.08 -41.47
C GLU A 324 -17.99 10.08 -42.12
N TRP A 325 -16.70 10.37 -42.17
CA TRP A 325 -15.66 9.45 -42.64
C TRP A 325 -15.69 8.14 -41.86
N LYS A 326 -15.81 8.22 -40.53
CA LYS A 326 -15.87 7.03 -39.69
C LYS A 326 -17.16 6.23 -39.87
N ARG A 327 -18.32 6.90 -39.98
CA ARG A 327 -19.60 6.24 -40.32
C ARG A 327 -19.51 5.49 -41.65
N LYS A 328 -18.85 6.06 -42.67
CA LYS A 328 -18.60 5.39 -43.97
C LYS A 328 -17.71 4.15 -43.85
N ARG A 329 -16.74 4.15 -42.91
CA ARG A 329 -15.77 3.05 -42.72
C ARG A 329 -16.30 1.93 -41.82
N GLU A 330 -17.11 2.25 -40.81
CA GLU A 330 -17.73 1.29 -39.89
C GLU A 330 -19.06 0.73 -40.41
N GLY A 331 -19.74 1.46 -41.32
CA GLY A 331 -21.02 1.06 -41.91
C GLY A 331 -20.99 -0.23 -42.74
N ASN A 332 -19.82 -0.81 -43.00
CA ASN A 332 -19.69 -2.08 -43.73
C ASN A 332 -19.53 -3.33 -42.82
N LYS A 333 -19.69 -3.20 -41.49
CA LYS A 333 -19.40 -4.31 -40.56
C LYS A 333 -20.34 -4.58 -39.38
N ARG A 334 -21.46 -3.85 -39.19
CA ARG A 334 -22.43 -4.21 -38.13
C ARG A 334 -23.89 -3.96 -38.52
N SER A 335 -24.74 -4.94 -38.21
CA SER A 335 -26.20 -4.90 -38.25
C SER A 335 -26.78 -3.93 -37.22
N GLU A 336 -27.96 -3.40 -37.52
CA GLU A 336 -28.61 -2.21 -36.93
C GLU A 336 -29.05 -2.28 -35.44
N GLU A 337 -28.60 -3.27 -34.65
CA GLU A 337 -29.13 -3.48 -33.28
C GLU A 337 -28.19 -3.03 -32.12
N GLU A 338 -27.07 -2.34 -32.39
CA GLU A 338 -26.16 -1.83 -31.33
C GLU A 338 -26.06 -0.29 -31.27
N ILE A 339 -27.15 0.42 -31.60
CA ILE A 339 -27.20 1.89 -31.50
C ILE A 339 -27.62 2.30 -30.08
N ASP A 340 -26.86 1.90 -29.06
CA ASP A 340 -26.84 2.59 -27.75
C ASP A 340 -25.50 2.44 -27.00
N GLY A 341 -24.46 1.98 -27.70
CA GLY A 341 -23.11 1.88 -27.16
C GLY A 341 -22.26 3.09 -27.54
N ASP A 342 -22.07 4.01 -26.60
CA ASP A 342 -21.09 5.10 -26.63
C ASP A 342 -19.75 4.66 -27.24
N ASN A 343 -19.58 4.96 -28.54
CA ASN A 343 -18.43 4.64 -29.37
C ASN A 343 -17.14 5.19 -28.72
N GLY A 344 -16.06 4.41 -28.70
CA GLY A 344 -14.81 4.75 -27.98
C GLY A 344 -14.15 6.10 -28.31
N ILE A 345 -14.58 6.79 -29.37
CA ILE A 345 -14.17 8.17 -29.68
C ILE A 345 -14.85 9.19 -28.75
N GLY A 346 -16.13 9.02 -28.43
CA GLY A 346 -16.84 9.90 -27.49
C GLY A 346 -16.17 9.90 -26.12
N LYS A 347 -15.73 8.71 -25.67
CA LYS A 347 -14.96 8.53 -24.45
C LYS A 347 -13.60 9.22 -24.49
N HIS A 348 -12.88 9.14 -25.61
CA HIS A 348 -11.56 9.77 -25.73
C HIS A 348 -11.66 11.29 -25.79
N SER A 349 -12.55 11.85 -26.61
CA SER A 349 -12.83 13.29 -26.66
C SER A 349 -13.25 13.84 -25.31
N ARG A 350 -14.16 13.15 -24.60
CA ARG A 350 -14.57 13.54 -23.24
C ARG A 350 -13.43 13.48 -22.24
N ALA A 351 -12.53 12.50 -22.37
CA ALA A 351 -11.34 12.42 -21.53
C ALA A 351 -10.40 13.61 -21.76
N LEU A 352 -10.17 14.03 -23.01
CA LEU A 352 -9.35 15.22 -23.32
C LEU A 352 -9.99 16.51 -22.81
N ALA A 353 -11.31 16.67 -22.95
CA ALA A 353 -12.04 17.80 -22.38
C ALA A 353 -11.90 17.84 -20.85
N ASN A 354 -12.04 16.70 -20.17
CA ASN A 354 -11.83 16.61 -18.73
C ASN A 354 -10.39 16.97 -18.32
N GLN A 355 -9.38 16.57 -19.11
CA GLN A 355 -7.99 16.94 -18.85
C GLN A 355 -7.76 18.46 -19.01
N ALA A 356 -8.41 19.10 -19.99
CA ALA A 356 -8.36 20.55 -20.14
C ALA A 356 -9.06 21.27 -18.98
N LEU A 357 -10.19 20.74 -18.49
CA LEU A 357 -10.86 21.25 -17.28
C LEU A 357 -9.97 21.15 -16.04
N GLN A 358 -9.24 20.05 -15.87
CA GLN A 358 -8.27 19.91 -14.79
C GLN A 358 -7.16 20.96 -14.88
N GLU A 359 -6.66 21.19 -16.09
CA GLU A 359 -5.62 22.18 -16.36
C GLU A 359 -6.09 23.63 -16.10
N MET A 360 -7.39 23.92 -16.33
CA MET A 360 -8.00 25.21 -15.95
C MET A 360 -8.02 25.43 -14.44
N GLY A 361 -8.19 24.37 -13.65
CA GLY A 361 -8.20 24.46 -12.19
C GLY A 361 -6.81 24.70 -11.61
N ARG A 362 -5.86 23.80 -11.92
CA ARG A 362 -4.45 23.96 -11.58
C ARG A 362 -3.58 23.28 -12.63
N GLY A 363 -2.86 24.08 -13.40
CA GLY A 363 -2.00 23.57 -14.46
C GLY A 363 -0.82 22.75 -13.93
N LEU A 364 -0.44 21.71 -14.66
CA LEU A 364 0.66 20.80 -14.29
C LEU A 364 1.96 21.55 -13.99
N LEU A 365 2.35 22.48 -14.88
CA LEU A 365 3.61 23.21 -14.72
C LEU A 365 3.59 24.19 -13.54
N TYR A 366 2.43 24.79 -13.23
CA TYR A 366 2.27 25.61 -12.02
C TYR A 366 2.44 24.79 -10.77
N GLU A 367 1.80 23.61 -10.72
CA GLU A 367 1.94 22.70 -9.59
C GLU A 367 3.39 22.26 -9.36
N LEU A 368 4.09 21.92 -10.45
CA LEU A 368 5.51 21.56 -10.41
C LEU A 368 6.34 22.70 -9.85
N ARG A 369 6.19 23.91 -10.40
CA ARG A 369 6.91 25.10 -9.97
C ARG A 369 6.66 25.43 -8.50
N ASP A 370 5.41 25.44 -8.05
CA ASP A 370 5.05 25.77 -6.67
C ASP A 370 5.69 24.81 -5.66
N ARG A 371 5.58 23.50 -5.90
CA ARG A 371 6.13 22.51 -4.97
C ARG A 371 7.66 22.51 -5.01
N LEU A 372 8.29 22.67 -6.16
CA LEU A 372 9.74 22.71 -6.28
C LEU A 372 10.34 24.00 -5.71
N ALA A 373 9.66 25.15 -5.88
CA ALA A 373 10.05 26.41 -5.26
C ALA A 373 9.96 26.35 -3.73
N SER A 374 9.06 25.51 -3.18
CA SER A 374 8.96 25.32 -1.73
C SER A 374 10.13 24.54 -1.11
N VAL A 375 10.88 23.77 -1.91
CA VAL A 375 12.01 22.93 -1.46
C VAL A 375 13.37 23.42 -1.96
N SER A 376 13.37 24.40 -2.86
CA SER A 376 14.56 25.03 -3.46
C SER A 376 14.44 26.56 -3.35
N SER A 377 15.08 27.31 -4.26
CA SER A 377 14.88 28.74 -4.42
C SER A 377 13.66 29.06 -5.31
N PRO A 378 13.10 30.28 -5.26
CA PRO A 378 12.02 30.73 -6.16
C PRO A 378 12.37 30.64 -7.65
N ASP A 379 13.67 30.71 -7.95
CA ASP A 379 14.24 30.59 -9.29
C ASP A 379 14.54 29.15 -9.70
N LEU A 380 14.27 28.18 -8.82
CA LEU A 380 14.48 26.75 -9.01
C LEU A 380 15.93 26.38 -9.32
N GLU A 381 16.87 27.17 -8.79
CA GLU A 381 18.30 26.88 -8.90
C GLU A 381 18.57 25.51 -8.27
N ASN A 382 19.36 24.67 -8.95
CA ASN A 382 19.70 23.29 -8.53
C ASN A 382 18.58 22.24 -8.66
N VAL A 383 17.43 22.58 -9.25
CA VAL A 383 16.43 21.57 -9.63
C VAL A 383 16.88 20.86 -10.91
N GLU A 384 16.89 19.54 -10.89
CA GLU A 384 17.25 18.72 -12.06
C GLU A 384 16.17 17.69 -12.35
N PHE A 385 15.97 17.42 -13.64
CA PHE A 385 15.04 16.39 -14.12
C PHE A 385 15.82 15.24 -14.75
N TRP A 386 15.43 14.02 -14.38
CA TRP A 386 16.05 12.78 -14.84
C TRP A 386 14.99 11.85 -15.43
N THR A 387 15.36 10.96 -16.35
CA THR A 387 14.49 9.91 -16.86
C THR A 387 15.27 8.68 -17.30
N THR A 388 14.56 7.57 -17.51
CA THR A 388 15.17 6.32 -18.01
C THR A 388 15.33 6.35 -19.53
N PRO A 389 16.33 5.65 -20.10
CA PRO A 389 16.45 5.47 -21.55
C PRO A 389 15.15 4.92 -22.18
N GLU A 390 14.53 3.92 -21.55
CA GLU A 390 13.27 3.33 -22.03
C GLU A 390 12.14 4.35 -22.11
N ALA A 391 11.97 5.19 -21.07
CA ALA A 391 10.95 6.23 -21.06
C ALA A 391 11.21 7.31 -22.12
N ARG A 392 12.47 7.75 -22.29
CA ARG A 392 12.87 8.67 -23.36
C ARG A 392 12.56 8.10 -24.74
N ASP A 393 13.05 6.89 -25.02
CA ASP A 393 12.97 6.30 -26.36
C ASP A 393 11.51 6.01 -26.75
N ARG A 394 10.68 5.57 -25.78
CA ARG A 394 9.23 5.45 -25.99
C ARG A 394 8.56 6.80 -26.22
N CYS A 395 8.89 7.83 -25.44
CA CYS A 395 8.33 9.17 -25.62
C CYS A 395 8.60 9.68 -27.04
N LEU A 396 9.86 9.64 -27.48
CA LEU A 396 10.26 10.05 -28.82
C LEU A 396 9.54 9.23 -29.90
N ARG A 397 9.45 7.91 -29.76
CA ARG A 397 8.73 7.04 -30.71
C ARG A 397 7.24 7.38 -30.81
N ILE A 398 6.58 7.59 -29.67
CA ILE A 398 5.14 7.92 -29.60
C ILE A 398 4.89 9.29 -30.24
N VAL A 399 5.64 10.31 -29.82
CA VAL A 399 5.36 11.70 -30.22
C VAL A 399 5.89 11.99 -31.63
N LEU A 400 7.16 11.68 -31.91
CA LEU A 400 7.80 12.03 -33.18
C LEU A 400 7.33 11.16 -34.34
N SER A 401 7.14 9.87 -34.10
CA SER A 401 6.93 8.91 -35.20
C SER A 401 5.47 8.50 -35.40
N LYS A 402 4.57 8.75 -34.45
CA LYS A 402 3.22 8.16 -34.49
C LYS A 402 2.08 9.16 -34.37
N ILE A 403 1.98 9.85 -33.24
CA ILE A 403 0.72 10.54 -32.89
C ILE A 403 0.85 12.01 -32.49
N GLY A 404 2.07 12.55 -32.31
CA GLY A 404 2.26 13.95 -31.94
C GLY A 404 1.93 14.91 -33.09
N GLY A 405 1.28 16.03 -32.77
CA GLY A 405 1.15 17.17 -33.68
C GLY A 405 2.47 17.94 -33.87
N PRO A 406 2.54 18.91 -34.79
CA PRO A 406 3.73 19.71 -35.05
C PRO A 406 4.35 20.35 -33.80
N HIS A 407 3.55 20.94 -32.91
CA HIS A 407 4.05 21.59 -31.70
C HIS A 407 4.50 20.58 -30.65
N GLU A 408 3.74 19.50 -30.44
CA GLU A 408 4.12 18.40 -29.56
C GLU A 408 5.44 17.75 -30.00
N LYS A 409 5.62 17.54 -31.31
CA LYS A 409 6.87 17.02 -31.91
C LYS A 409 8.05 17.95 -31.67
N ARG A 410 7.87 19.25 -31.91
CA ARG A 410 8.89 20.27 -31.65
C ARG A 410 9.33 20.26 -30.18
N ARG A 411 8.38 20.20 -29.24
CA ARG A 411 8.69 20.15 -27.80
C ARG A 411 9.40 18.86 -27.42
N ALA A 412 8.97 17.71 -27.93
CA ALA A 412 9.64 16.43 -27.65
C ALA A 412 11.09 16.40 -28.16
N ALA A 413 11.35 16.93 -29.36
CA ALA A 413 12.70 17.07 -29.88
C ALA A 413 13.56 18.05 -29.04
N ALA A 414 12.94 19.11 -28.52
CA ALA A 414 13.62 20.08 -27.67
C ALA A 414 13.95 19.54 -26.26
N LEU A 415 13.17 18.62 -25.70
CA LEU A 415 13.47 17.96 -24.41
C LEU A 415 14.74 17.11 -24.45
N PHE A 416 15.05 16.53 -25.61
CA PHE A 416 16.21 15.66 -25.82
C PHE A 416 17.04 16.16 -27.02
N PRO A 417 17.71 17.32 -26.88
CA PRO A 417 18.46 17.92 -27.97
C PRO A 417 19.66 17.03 -28.36
N ALA A 418 20.06 17.12 -29.63
CA ALA A 418 21.27 16.43 -30.11
C ALA A 418 22.51 16.92 -29.34
N PRO A 419 23.57 16.09 -29.17
CA PRO A 419 24.74 16.45 -28.37
C PRO A 419 25.46 17.72 -28.80
N ASP A 420 25.33 18.11 -30.06
CA ASP A 420 25.91 19.29 -30.71
C ASP A 420 24.97 20.51 -30.73
N ALA A 421 23.71 20.35 -30.30
CA ALA A 421 22.72 21.43 -30.30
C ALA A 421 22.88 22.35 -29.09
N SER A 422 22.64 23.66 -29.30
CA SER A 422 22.64 24.65 -28.24
C SER A 422 21.49 24.42 -27.26
N LEU A 423 21.80 24.29 -25.96
CA LEU A 423 20.79 24.17 -24.91
C LEU A 423 19.86 25.40 -24.88
N SER A 424 20.37 26.60 -25.16
CA SER A 424 19.55 27.81 -25.20
C SER A 424 18.52 27.74 -26.33
N GLU A 425 18.91 27.24 -27.50
CA GLU A 425 17.98 27.08 -28.63
C GLU A 425 16.94 25.98 -28.35
N ALA A 426 17.32 24.92 -27.65
CA ALA A 426 16.38 23.89 -27.20
C ALA A 426 15.35 24.46 -26.23
N VAL A 427 15.78 25.30 -25.27
CA VAL A 427 14.87 26.02 -24.37
C VAL A 427 13.90 26.90 -25.17
N ASP A 428 14.39 27.64 -26.15
CA ASP A 428 13.56 28.52 -26.98
C ASP A 428 12.53 27.70 -27.77
N LYS A 429 12.95 26.62 -28.42
CA LYS A 429 12.07 25.71 -29.19
C LYS A 429 11.00 25.03 -28.33
N TYR A 430 11.31 24.70 -27.08
CA TYR A 430 10.35 24.06 -26.18
C TYR A 430 9.25 25.02 -25.72
N TRP A 431 9.61 26.25 -25.35
CA TRP A 431 8.65 27.24 -24.87
C TRP A 431 7.95 28.01 -26.00
N ASP A 432 8.41 27.88 -27.23
CA ASP A 432 7.77 28.49 -28.39
C ASP A 432 6.29 28.09 -28.51
N GLU A 433 5.44 29.11 -28.68
CA GLU A 433 3.97 29.03 -28.66
C GLU A 433 3.37 28.36 -27.41
N SER A 434 4.08 28.37 -26.30
CA SER A 434 3.52 28.00 -25.00
C SER A 434 2.83 29.20 -24.35
N ARG A 435 1.73 28.95 -23.62
CA ARG A 435 1.13 29.94 -22.72
C ARG A 435 2.03 30.34 -21.54
N TYR A 436 3.12 29.60 -21.31
CA TYR A 436 4.08 29.86 -20.25
C TYR A 436 5.27 30.68 -20.75
N PRO A 437 5.84 31.55 -19.91
CA PRO A 437 7.03 32.28 -20.28
C PRO A 437 8.23 31.35 -20.46
N ARG A 438 9.24 31.83 -21.21
CA ARG A 438 10.52 31.16 -21.36
C ARG A 438 11.12 30.80 -20.00
N ALA A 439 11.62 29.58 -19.87
CA ALA A 439 12.23 29.06 -18.64
C ALA A 439 11.29 29.10 -17.42
N PHE A 440 9.97 28.97 -17.63
CA PHE A 440 9.01 28.84 -16.54
C PHE A 440 9.32 27.64 -15.62
N LEU A 441 9.90 26.58 -16.16
CA LEU A 441 10.47 25.46 -15.42
C LEU A 441 11.85 25.11 -16.03
N PRO A 442 12.90 24.84 -15.24
CA PRO A 442 14.23 24.49 -15.77
C PRO A 442 14.27 23.02 -16.24
N ILE A 443 13.41 22.68 -17.20
CA ILE A 443 13.20 21.30 -17.63
C ILE A 443 14.27 20.79 -18.61
N ILE A 444 15.00 21.71 -19.26
CA ILE A 444 16.05 21.39 -20.22
C ILE A 444 17.40 21.74 -19.60
N PRO A 445 18.38 20.80 -19.57
CA PRO A 445 18.28 19.43 -20.09
C PRO A 445 17.54 18.47 -19.15
N ILE A 446 16.81 17.50 -19.71
CA ILE A 446 16.42 16.27 -18.98
C ILE A 446 17.60 15.30 -19.07
N HIS A 447 18.17 14.93 -17.93
CA HIS A 447 19.24 13.95 -17.86
C HIS A 447 18.70 12.53 -18.06
N VAL A 448 19.47 11.67 -18.74
CA VAL A 448 19.08 10.29 -19.02
C VAL A 448 20.01 9.35 -18.26
N PHE A 449 19.45 8.40 -17.52
CA PHE A 449 20.23 7.39 -16.83
C PHE A 449 21.05 6.52 -17.82
N PRO A 450 22.18 5.93 -17.39
CA PRO A 450 23.04 5.14 -18.29
C PRO A 450 22.38 3.84 -18.77
N SER A 451 21.35 3.34 -18.07
CA SER A 451 20.66 2.08 -18.36
C SER A 451 19.19 2.13 -17.93
N SER A 452 18.35 1.27 -18.51
CA SER A 452 16.92 1.19 -18.17
C SER A 452 16.66 0.65 -16.76
N VAL A 453 17.59 -0.13 -16.21
CA VAL A 453 17.55 -0.68 -14.85
C VAL A 453 18.85 -0.30 -14.14
N PRO A 454 18.83 0.13 -12.86
CA PRO A 454 20.05 0.38 -12.12
C PRO A 454 20.85 -0.91 -11.85
N PRO A 455 22.16 -0.79 -11.55
CA PRO A 455 22.95 -1.93 -11.08
C PRO A 455 22.31 -2.58 -9.84
N PRO A 456 22.30 -3.92 -9.74
CA PRO A 456 21.64 -4.63 -8.63
C PRO A 456 22.27 -4.37 -7.25
N GLU A 457 23.50 -3.87 -7.22
CA GLU A 457 24.25 -3.53 -5.99
C GLU A 457 23.86 -2.14 -5.44
N LEU A 458 23.11 -1.34 -6.20
CA LEU A 458 22.77 0.03 -5.83
C LEU A 458 21.60 0.04 -4.84
N GLU A 459 21.92 0.16 -3.56
CA GLU A 459 20.92 0.28 -2.50
C GLU A 459 20.46 1.73 -2.28
N PRO A 460 19.20 1.96 -1.87
CA PRO A 460 18.73 3.29 -1.48
C PRO A 460 19.56 3.91 -0.36
N PRO A 461 19.93 5.19 -0.48
CA PRO A 461 20.69 5.88 0.57
C PRO A 461 19.87 5.98 1.86
N ALA A 462 20.54 6.00 3.01
CA ALA A 462 19.90 6.21 4.31
C ALA A 462 19.43 7.67 4.50
N THR A 463 20.11 8.62 3.84
CA THR A 463 19.84 10.06 3.95
C THR A 463 19.67 10.70 2.58
N SER A 464 18.84 11.74 2.49
CA SER A 464 18.68 12.56 1.29
C SER A 464 19.86 13.50 1.07
N GLY A 465 19.92 14.15 -0.10
CA GLY A 465 21.01 15.07 -0.45
C GLY A 465 21.13 16.31 0.47
N ASP A 466 20.10 16.62 1.25
CA ASP A 466 20.07 17.67 2.29
C ASP A 466 20.38 17.13 3.70
N GLY A 467 20.82 15.87 3.83
CA GLY A 467 21.25 15.25 5.09
C GLY A 467 20.14 14.72 6.00
N ARG A 468 18.87 14.77 5.56
CA ARG A 468 17.73 14.22 6.33
C ARG A 468 17.61 12.72 6.12
N GLU A 469 17.10 11.99 7.11
CA GLU A 469 16.82 10.56 6.97
C GLU A 469 15.71 10.31 5.94
N LEU A 470 15.93 9.32 5.07
CA LEU A 470 14.95 8.89 4.11
C LEU A 470 14.03 7.83 4.71
N SER A 471 12.78 7.86 4.27
CA SER A 471 11.80 6.84 4.62
C SER A 471 12.31 5.43 4.29
N PRO A 472 12.15 4.44 5.18
CA PRO A 472 12.38 3.03 4.83
C PRO A 472 11.59 2.56 3.60
N PHE A 473 10.53 3.29 3.22
CA PHE A 473 9.76 3.08 1.99
C PHE A 473 10.64 2.95 0.75
N PHE A 474 11.72 3.72 0.65
CA PHE A 474 12.59 3.70 -0.52
C PHE A 474 13.20 2.31 -0.74
N ARG A 475 13.62 1.62 0.35
CA ARG A 475 14.13 0.23 0.30
C ARG A 475 13.06 -0.77 -0.09
N VAL A 476 11.89 -0.65 0.54
CA VAL A 476 10.74 -1.52 0.24
C VAL A 476 10.30 -1.37 -1.22
N LEU A 477 10.22 -0.13 -1.71
CA LEU A 477 9.87 0.18 -3.09
C LEU A 477 10.92 -0.38 -4.05
N ALA A 478 12.21 -0.14 -3.81
CA ALA A 478 13.29 -0.65 -4.66
C ALA A 478 13.26 -2.18 -4.76
N ARG A 479 13.18 -2.87 -3.61
CA ARG A 479 13.09 -4.33 -3.56
C ARG A 479 11.87 -4.85 -4.32
N THR A 480 10.69 -4.27 -4.08
CA THR A 480 9.47 -4.69 -4.77
C THR A 480 9.58 -4.48 -6.28
N CYS A 481 10.16 -3.36 -6.72
CA CYS A 481 10.40 -3.13 -8.14
C CYS A 481 11.40 -4.14 -8.73
N HIS A 482 12.46 -4.51 -8.01
CA HIS A 482 13.38 -5.58 -8.43
C HIS A 482 12.66 -6.92 -8.56
N ASP A 483 11.86 -7.32 -7.57
CA ASP A 483 11.11 -8.59 -7.58
C ASP A 483 10.14 -8.65 -8.77
N ILE A 484 9.44 -7.55 -9.05
CA ILE A 484 8.52 -7.44 -10.17
C ILE A 484 9.26 -7.51 -11.52
N LEU A 485 10.42 -6.86 -11.65
CA LEU A 485 11.21 -6.87 -12.89
C LEU A 485 11.94 -8.19 -13.11
N ALA A 486 12.28 -8.91 -12.04
CA ALA A 486 12.88 -10.24 -12.11
C ALA A 486 11.88 -11.31 -12.61
N GLN A 487 10.58 -11.09 -12.40
CA GLN A 487 9.53 -11.91 -12.97
C GLN A 487 9.43 -11.59 -14.47
N GLU A 488 9.53 -12.62 -15.33
CA GLU A 488 9.49 -12.47 -16.79
C GLU A 488 8.44 -11.44 -17.26
N THR A 489 8.87 -10.43 -18.02
CA THR A 489 7.94 -9.51 -18.69
C THR A 489 7.30 -10.25 -19.86
N ILE A 490 5.97 -10.16 -20.00
CA ILE A 490 5.30 -10.71 -21.18
C ILE A 490 5.42 -9.65 -22.27
N PRO A 491 6.09 -9.93 -23.41
CA PRO A 491 5.98 -9.09 -24.59
C PRO A 491 4.50 -9.05 -24.99
N ALA A 492 3.92 -7.86 -25.17
CA ALA A 492 2.51 -7.76 -25.54
C ALA A 492 2.25 -8.56 -26.83
N GLN A 493 1.47 -9.64 -26.74
CA GLN A 493 1.20 -10.50 -27.89
C GLN A 493 0.45 -9.72 -28.97
N VAL A 494 1.01 -9.73 -30.18
CA VAL A 494 0.29 -9.40 -31.42
C VAL A 494 -0.85 -10.42 -31.58
N PRO A 495 -2.10 -10.03 -31.89
CA PRO A 495 -3.14 -11.00 -32.21
C PRO A 495 -2.70 -11.79 -33.44
N SER A 496 -2.42 -13.07 -33.27
CA SER A 496 -2.08 -14.00 -34.35
C SER A 496 -3.21 -14.01 -35.38
N ARG A 497 -3.03 -13.28 -36.48
CA ARG A 497 -3.85 -13.43 -37.69
C ARG A 497 -3.30 -14.64 -38.46
N ASN A 498 -4.18 -15.63 -38.68
CA ASN A 498 -3.90 -16.81 -39.49
C ASN A 498 -3.27 -16.42 -40.85
N PRO A 499 -2.30 -17.19 -41.37
CA PRO A 499 -1.69 -16.90 -42.66
C PRO A 499 -2.70 -17.19 -43.77
N THR A 500 -3.00 -16.18 -44.57
CA THR A 500 -3.70 -16.34 -45.87
C THR A 500 -2.64 -16.17 -46.98
N PRO A 501 -2.71 -16.91 -48.10
CA PRO A 501 -1.65 -16.92 -49.10
C PRO A 501 -1.61 -15.63 -49.94
N PRO A 502 -0.51 -15.35 -50.65
CA PRO A 502 -0.21 -14.03 -51.17
C PRO A 502 -1.02 -13.74 -52.43
N ALA A 503 -1.70 -12.60 -52.44
CA ALA A 503 -2.11 -11.93 -53.66
C ALA A 503 -1.33 -10.62 -53.75
N ASP A 504 -0.65 -10.51 -54.88
CA ASP A 504 0.15 -9.43 -55.41
C ASP A 504 -0.67 -8.12 -55.48
N ASP A 505 -0.19 -7.05 -54.84
CA ASP A 505 -0.28 -5.65 -55.31
C ASP A 505 0.25 -4.66 -54.26
N GLY A 506 1.21 -3.82 -54.68
CA GLY A 506 1.43 -2.46 -54.19
C GLY A 506 1.99 -2.28 -52.77
N ALA A 507 3.31 -2.06 -52.68
CA ALA A 507 4.00 -1.65 -51.46
C ALA A 507 3.52 -0.27 -50.97
N GLU A 508 2.72 -0.25 -49.89
CA GLU A 508 2.73 0.83 -48.91
C GLU A 508 3.41 0.29 -47.64
N GLU A 509 4.44 0.98 -47.20
CA GLU A 509 5.29 0.63 -46.06
C GLU A 509 4.45 0.32 -44.81
N ASN A 510 4.75 -0.82 -44.19
CA ASN A 510 4.19 -1.29 -42.95
C ASN A 510 4.02 -0.15 -41.93
N SER A 511 2.77 0.23 -41.68
CA SER A 511 2.41 0.96 -40.46
C SER A 511 2.70 0.06 -39.27
N GLU A 512 3.92 0.15 -38.73
CA GLU A 512 4.27 -0.51 -37.46
C GLU A 512 3.27 -0.05 -36.39
N GLU A 513 2.36 -0.93 -36.00
CA GLU A 513 1.41 -0.73 -34.92
C GLU A 513 2.18 -0.35 -33.64
N ILE A 514 1.66 0.57 -32.83
CA ILE A 514 2.32 0.98 -31.59
C ILE A 514 2.50 -0.27 -30.72
N GLU A 515 3.74 -0.76 -30.59
CA GLU A 515 4.06 -1.87 -29.72
C GLU A 515 3.58 -1.53 -28.30
N ARG A 516 2.54 -2.25 -27.86
CA ARG A 516 1.98 -2.08 -26.51
C ARG A 516 3.12 -2.26 -25.50
N ALA A 517 3.12 -1.41 -24.48
CA ALA A 517 4.10 -1.49 -23.41
C ALA A 517 4.17 -2.91 -22.86
N ALA A 518 5.40 -3.42 -22.70
CA ALA A 518 5.61 -4.69 -22.03
C ALA A 518 5.00 -4.58 -20.62
N VAL A 519 4.16 -5.55 -20.31
CA VAL A 519 3.45 -5.58 -19.05
C VAL A 519 4.01 -6.72 -18.22
N THR A 520 4.07 -6.51 -16.91
CA THR A 520 4.56 -7.54 -16.00
C THR A 520 3.58 -8.71 -15.97
N LYS A 521 4.11 -9.94 -15.99
CA LYS A 521 3.31 -11.18 -15.93
C LYS A 521 2.44 -11.25 -14.68
N VAL A 522 2.92 -10.66 -13.59
CA VAL A 522 2.24 -10.68 -12.28
C VAL A 522 1.13 -9.64 -12.18
N ASN A 523 1.21 -8.54 -12.93
CA ASN A 523 0.11 -7.58 -12.98
C ASN A 523 -0.04 -6.90 -14.36
N PRO A 524 -1.10 -7.24 -15.13
CA PRO A 524 -1.33 -6.66 -16.45
C PRO A 524 -1.69 -5.15 -16.43
N ARG A 525 -1.74 -4.51 -15.27
CA ARG A 525 -1.93 -3.05 -15.12
C ARG A 525 -0.62 -2.29 -14.90
N LEU A 526 0.50 -2.99 -14.89
CA LEU A 526 1.78 -2.47 -14.44
C LEU A 526 2.82 -2.62 -15.54
N THR A 527 3.18 -1.49 -16.13
CA THR A 527 4.07 -1.39 -17.28
C THR A 527 5.53 -1.40 -16.84
N ALA A 528 6.36 -2.18 -17.52
CA ALA A 528 7.77 -2.36 -17.13
C ALA A 528 8.55 -1.03 -17.04
N HIS A 529 8.31 -0.09 -17.96
CA HIS A 529 8.98 1.23 -17.95
C HIS A 529 8.62 2.08 -16.71
N THR A 530 7.39 1.95 -16.19
CA THR A 530 6.98 2.69 -14.98
C THR A 530 7.64 2.08 -13.74
N VAL A 531 7.79 0.76 -13.69
CA VAL A 531 8.54 0.07 -12.62
C VAL A 531 10.01 0.44 -12.66
N GLN A 532 10.61 0.45 -13.85
CA GLN A 532 11.99 0.88 -14.06
C GLN A 532 12.23 2.31 -13.59
N SER A 533 11.30 3.22 -13.91
CA SER A 533 11.35 4.60 -13.43
C SER A 533 11.25 4.64 -11.91
N MET A 534 10.25 3.98 -11.30
CA MET A 534 10.11 3.95 -9.84
C MET A 534 11.32 3.32 -9.14
N LEU A 535 11.93 2.30 -9.73
CA LEU A 535 13.14 1.68 -9.22
C LEU A 535 14.31 2.67 -9.20
N TRP A 536 14.57 3.38 -10.29
CA TRP A 536 15.63 4.39 -10.35
C TRP A 536 15.44 5.51 -9.32
N GLY A 537 14.21 5.99 -9.14
CA GLY A 537 13.91 6.96 -8.08
C GLY A 537 14.15 6.36 -6.69
N ALA A 538 13.70 5.13 -6.46
CA ALA A 538 13.84 4.45 -5.18
C ALA A 538 15.31 4.28 -4.76
N VAL A 539 16.16 3.72 -5.64
CA VAL A 539 17.60 3.47 -5.36
C VAL A 539 18.43 4.75 -5.23
N ARG A 540 17.96 5.87 -5.79
CA ARG A 540 18.62 7.18 -5.65
C ARG A 540 18.11 8.00 -4.47
N GLY A 541 17.02 7.58 -3.83
CA GLY A 541 16.34 8.41 -2.82
C GLY A 541 15.65 9.63 -3.43
N TRP A 542 15.24 9.56 -4.70
CA TRP A 542 14.63 10.66 -5.46
C TRP A 542 13.14 10.41 -5.68
N THR A 543 12.35 11.48 -5.67
CA THR A 543 10.94 11.45 -6.01
C THR A 543 10.74 11.04 -7.46
N THR A 544 9.97 9.99 -7.69
CA THR A 544 9.49 9.64 -9.04
C THR A 544 8.14 10.29 -9.29
N LEU A 545 8.08 11.16 -10.30
CA LEU A 545 6.86 11.81 -10.79
C LEU A 545 6.20 10.93 -11.86
N THR A 546 4.91 10.64 -11.70
CA THR A 546 4.13 9.83 -12.63
C THR A 546 2.67 10.28 -12.68
N ALA A 547 2.01 10.12 -13.82
CA ALA A 547 0.56 10.23 -13.91
C ALA A 547 -0.15 8.85 -13.90
N ASN A 548 0.62 7.77 -13.80
CA ASN A 548 0.09 6.41 -13.80
C ASN A 548 -0.34 5.96 -12.40
N LYS A 549 -1.44 6.56 -11.91
CA LYS A 549 -2.05 6.23 -10.61
C LYS A 549 -2.38 4.73 -10.47
N SER A 550 -2.71 4.07 -11.59
CA SER A 550 -3.03 2.64 -11.60
C SER A 550 -1.83 1.75 -11.28
N SER A 551 -0.64 2.08 -11.82
CA SER A 551 0.61 1.38 -11.53
C SER A 551 1.07 1.64 -10.10
N VAL A 552 0.92 2.87 -9.59
CA VAL A 552 1.19 3.18 -8.16
C VAL A 552 0.29 2.33 -7.24
N LYS A 553 -1.02 2.27 -7.51
CA LYS A 553 -1.95 1.43 -6.75
C LYS A 553 -1.60 -0.06 -6.82
N ALA A 554 -1.13 -0.53 -7.96
CA ALA A 554 -0.68 -1.91 -8.15
C ALA A 554 0.57 -2.21 -7.31
N ILE A 555 1.62 -1.39 -7.39
CA ILE A 555 2.83 -1.58 -6.58
C ILE A 555 2.53 -1.51 -5.08
N LEU A 556 1.72 -0.55 -4.63
CA LEU A 556 1.34 -0.46 -3.22
C LEU A 556 0.54 -1.67 -2.74
N ARG A 557 -0.18 -2.36 -3.63
CA ARG A 557 -0.83 -3.62 -3.30
C ARG A 557 0.22 -4.72 -3.16
N ASP A 558 1.14 -4.80 -4.11
CA ASP A 558 2.21 -5.80 -4.10
C ASP A 558 3.07 -5.68 -2.85
N ILE A 559 3.49 -4.46 -2.48
CA ILE A 559 4.18 -4.15 -1.20
C ILE A 559 3.40 -4.66 0.01
N ARG A 560 2.07 -4.45 0.05
CA ARG A 560 1.23 -4.93 1.16
C ARG A 560 1.10 -6.44 1.22
N THR A 561 1.25 -7.13 0.08
CA THR A 561 1.12 -8.59 -0.02
C THR A 561 2.43 -9.34 0.16
N SER A 562 3.55 -8.79 -0.35
CA SER A 562 4.87 -9.42 -0.32
C SER A 562 5.56 -9.20 1.03
N GLU A 563 5.41 -8.03 1.63
CA GLU A 563 5.92 -7.74 2.96
C GLU A 563 4.80 -7.91 3.99
N SER A 564 5.15 -8.32 5.21
CA SER A 564 4.22 -8.64 6.30
C SER A 564 3.43 -7.46 6.88
N GLY A 565 2.98 -6.55 6.02
CA GLY A 565 2.30 -5.31 6.32
C GLY A 565 3.31 -4.19 6.47
N TYR A 566 3.09 -3.12 5.72
CA TYR A 566 3.94 -1.95 5.72
C TYR A 566 3.88 -1.25 7.09
N GLY A 567 4.92 -1.41 7.89
CA GLY A 567 5.18 -0.68 9.12
C GLY A 567 6.55 -0.04 9.03
N ALA A 568 6.67 1.07 8.31
CA ALA A 568 7.92 1.82 8.28
C ALA A 568 8.34 2.14 9.71
N VAL A 569 9.49 1.60 10.10
CA VAL A 569 10.23 1.89 11.32
C VAL A 569 10.48 3.40 11.36
N PRO A 570 9.96 4.17 12.34
CA PRO A 570 10.73 5.31 12.81
C PRO A 570 11.91 4.72 13.59
N ASP A 571 13.14 4.94 13.13
CA ASP A 571 14.27 4.69 14.02
C ASP A 571 14.09 5.58 15.27
N PRO A 572 14.49 5.11 16.46
CA PRO A 572 14.51 5.99 17.63
C PRO A 572 15.32 7.24 17.24
N PRO A 573 14.84 8.46 17.55
CA PRO A 573 15.60 9.66 17.25
C PRO A 573 17.01 9.48 17.80
N SER A 574 18.01 9.51 16.93
CA SER A 574 19.40 9.41 17.38
C SER A 574 19.65 10.52 18.39
N GLU A 575 20.45 10.26 19.41
CA GLU A 575 20.79 11.25 20.45
C GLU A 575 21.39 12.55 19.85
N ALA A 576 21.78 12.56 18.57
CA ALA A 576 22.19 13.76 17.86
C ALA A 576 21.03 14.71 17.49
N ALA A 577 19.80 14.20 17.33
CA ALA A 577 18.61 15.03 17.06
C ALA A 577 18.11 15.77 18.31
N THR A 578 18.38 15.24 19.50
CA THR A 578 18.01 15.85 20.79
C THR A 578 18.90 17.03 21.19
N VAL A 579 20.09 17.18 20.60
CA VAL A 579 21.01 18.29 20.92
C VAL A 579 20.56 19.62 20.30
N ALA A 580 19.69 19.62 19.29
CA ALA A 580 19.18 20.84 18.66
C ALA A 580 17.90 21.41 19.31
N ILE A 581 17.30 20.74 20.31
CA ILE A 581 15.96 21.06 20.84
C ILE A 581 15.99 21.73 22.23
N ASN A 582 17.16 21.89 22.86
CA ASN A 582 17.26 22.60 24.16
C ASN A 582 17.42 24.12 24.01
N GLY A 583 16.50 24.75 23.27
CA GLY A 583 16.60 26.18 22.97
C GLY A 583 15.32 26.93 22.63
N ARG A 584 14.17 26.56 23.22
CA ARG A 584 13.03 27.47 23.48
C ARG A 584 11.84 26.67 24.04
N GLU A 585 11.64 26.77 25.35
CA GLU A 585 10.33 26.53 25.93
C GLU A 585 9.40 27.66 25.45
N GLY A 586 8.51 27.33 24.52
CA GLY A 586 7.55 28.28 23.95
C GLY A 586 6.52 27.55 23.09
N ASP A 587 5.38 27.29 23.69
CA ASP A 587 4.04 27.12 23.10
C ASP A 587 3.83 26.03 22.02
N GLY A 588 3.19 24.93 22.45
CA GLY A 588 2.01 24.30 21.81
C GLY A 588 2.02 23.87 20.33
N ASP A 589 3.07 24.07 19.54
CA ASP A 589 3.04 23.76 18.11
C ASP A 589 3.43 22.29 17.88
N SER A 590 2.53 21.51 17.30
CA SER A 590 2.77 20.11 16.98
C SER A 590 3.93 20.00 16.00
N ALA A 591 5.05 19.37 16.42
CA ALA A 591 6.24 19.27 15.59
C ALA A 591 5.93 18.70 14.20
N VAL A 592 6.00 19.54 13.17
CA VAL A 592 5.80 19.15 11.77
C VAL A 592 7.06 18.42 11.31
N VAL A 593 6.93 17.13 11.02
CA VAL A 593 8.03 16.33 10.47
C VAL A 593 7.98 16.45 8.94
N VAL A 594 9.04 16.99 8.36
CA VAL A 594 9.17 17.12 6.90
C VAL A 594 9.88 15.88 6.36
N GLU A 595 9.20 15.14 5.48
CA GLU A 595 9.69 13.87 4.91
C GLU A 595 9.74 13.98 3.37
N LYS A 596 10.75 13.37 2.74
CA LYS A 596 10.85 13.35 1.27
C LYS A 596 9.86 12.37 0.67
N ALA A 597 9.14 12.81 -0.35
CA ALA A 597 8.22 11.98 -1.10
C ALA A 597 8.99 11.00 -2.00
N ALA A 598 8.64 9.72 -1.97
CA ALA A 598 9.17 8.74 -2.91
C ALA A 598 8.44 8.76 -4.25
N LEU A 599 7.13 9.02 -4.23
CA LEU A 599 6.30 9.12 -5.42
C LEU A 599 5.54 10.44 -5.42
N TRP A 600 5.38 11.03 -6.60
CA TRP A 600 4.52 12.18 -6.84
C TRP A 600 3.56 11.82 -7.98
N VAL A 601 2.28 11.77 -7.66
CA VAL A 601 1.19 11.42 -8.57
C VAL A 601 0.44 12.68 -8.96
N VAL A 602 0.31 12.89 -10.27
CA VAL A 602 -0.45 13.99 -10.88
C VAL A 602 -1.51 13.42 -11.83
N ASP A 603 -2.49 14.22 -12.23
CA ASP A 603 -3.47 13.77 -13.22
C ASP A 603 -2.83 13.46 -14.61
N PRO A 604 -3.41 12.57 -15.42
CA PRO A 604 -2.87 12.21 -16.73
C PRO A 604 -3.16 13.28 -17.78
N ARG A 605 -2.18 13.57 -18.63
CA ARG A 605 -2.31 14.43 -19.83
C ARG A 605 -1.98 13.60 -21.06
N SER A 606 -2.84 13.68 -22.06
CA SER A 606 -2.68 12.97 -23.33
C SER A 606 -2.21 13.94 -24.42
N LEU A 607 -1.61 13.41 -25.49
CA LEU A 607 -1.41 14.18 -26.71
C LEU A 607 -2.78 14.51 -27.30
N ALA A 608 -2.94 15.74 -27.76
CA ALA A 608 -4.26 16.28 -28.09
C ALA A 608 -4.26 17.22 -29.29
N GLU A 609 -3.09 17.65 -29.77
CA GLU A 609 -2.97 18.65 -30.86
C GLU A 609 -3.77 18.23 -32.11
N GLY A 610 -3.56 17.00 -32.61
CA GLY A 610 -4.28 16.48 -33.78
C GLY A 610 -5.77 16.17 -33.55
N MET A 611 -6.28 16.32 -32.33
CA MET A 611 -7.68 16.08 -31.97
C MET A 611 -8.46 17.36 -31.69
N ARG A 612 -7.81 18.52 -31.79
CA ARG A 612 -8.44 19.81 -31.59
C ARG A 612 -9.31 20.19 -32.78
N SER A 613 -10.54 20.60 -32.50
CA SER A 613 -11.52 21.04 -33.50
C SER A 613 -11.19 22.41 -34.08
N ASP A 614 -10.45 23.22 -33.34
CA ASP A 614 -9.99 24.57 -33.70
C ASP A 614 -8.59 24.58 -34.34
N TYR A 615 -7.97 23.41 -34.50
CA TYR A 615 -6.69 23.26 -35.18
C TYR A 615 -6.91 23.03 -36.67
N SER A 616 -6.32 23.90 -37.49
CA SER A 616 -6.19 23.71 -38.94
C SER A 616 -4.70 23.60 -39.28
N GLU A 617 -4.30 22.49 -39.92
CA GLU A 617 -2.93 22.26 -40.41
C GLU A 617 -2.43 23.35 -41.36
#